data_AF-A0A962FNM0-F1
#
_entry.id   AF-A0A962FNM0-F1
#
_cell.length_a   1.000
_cell.length_b   1.000
_cell.length_c   1.000
_cell.angle_alpha   90.00
_cell.angle_beta   90.00
_cell.angle_gamma   90.00
#
_symmetry.space_group_name_H-M   'P 1'
#
loop_
_entity.id
_entity.type
_entity.pdbx_description
1 polymer ?
#
loop_
_entity_poly.entity_id
_entity_poly.type
_entity_poly.pdbx_seq_one_letter_code
_entity_poly.pdbx_strand_id
1 'polypeptide(L)'
;MLFIPRQPGAPIKDPKHTAAIALAAVVIAALALGPTMYFAGGFGWLDSLAYGLLIGAAVTAFLIVVGVLDRAASRLFRHVFHRSSGSGASAMQAPRHPRRLLELLDEVEAGLREARRWQADPPDLRVRYTSGELTHALQAPGFELWLQCVFLPNARDAVECGSVPRSSAVGVMAMREFDGQDDEPGVARILRALSAFDVEINR
;
A
#
# COMPACT_ATOMS: atom_id res chain seq x y z
N MET A 1 11.77 -42.02 -15.82
CA MET A 1 10.91 -41.77 -14.66
C MET A 1 11.74 -42.06 -13.42
N LEU A 2 12.19 -41.03 -12.69
CA LEU A 2 12.98 -41.17 -11.46
C LEU A 2 12.59 -40.01 -10.54
N PHE A 3 11.80 -40.35 -9.53
CA PHE A 3 11.20 -39.44 -8.57
C PHE A 3 12.15 -39.35 -7.36
N ILE A 4 12.79 -38.19 -7.16
CA ILE A 4 13.58 -37.92 -5.96
C ILE A 4 12.68 -37.13 -5.01
N PRO A 5 12.30 -37.67 -3.82
CA PRO A 5 11.53 -36.91 -2.84
C PRO A 5 12.40 -35.82 -2.22
N ARG A 6 11.96 -34.56 -2.35
CA ARG A 6 12.60 -33.38 -1.74
C ARG A 6 12.27 -33.36 -0.24
N GLN A 7 13.31 -33.29 0.59
CA GLN A 7 13.25 -33.21 2.05
C GLN A 7 12.45 -31.99 2.54
N PRO A 8 11.66 -32.08 3.62
CA PRO A 8 10.99 -30.94 4.23
C PRO A 8 11.92 -30.20 5.20
N GLY A 9 12.00 -28.89 5.07
CA GLY A 9 12.50 -28.00 6.13
C GLY A 9 13.96 -27.58 6.04
N ALA A 10 14.23 -26.57 5.21
CA ALA A 10 15.24 -25.57 5.54
C ALA A 10 14.48 -24.24 5.74
N PRO A 11 14.67 -23.52 6.86
CA PRO A 11 14.03 -22.23 7.04
C PRO A 11 14.53 -21.28 5.95
N ILE A 12 13.61 -20.88 5.07
CA ILE A 12 13.84 -19.82 4.10
C ILE A 12 13.97 -18.54 4.93
N LYS A 13 15.20 -18.04 5.06
CA LYS A 13 15.43 -16.69 5.60
C LYS A 13 14.86 -15.70 4.60
N ASP A 14 13.65 -15.26 4.91
CA ASP A 14 12.89 -14.27 4.17
C ASP A 14 13.70 -12.95 4.07
N PRO A 15 13.98 -12.42 2.87
CA PRO A 15 14.70 -11.17 2.71
C PRO A 15 13.95 -9.98 3.34
N LYS A 16 12.62 -10.06 3.52
CA LYS A 16 11.84 -9.03 4.22
C LYS A 16 12.03 -9.10 5.74
N HIS A 17 12.15 -10.31 6.30
CA HIS A 17 12.67 -10.47 7.66
C HIS A 17 14.10 -9.93 7.76
N THR A 18 14.92 -10.13 6.72
CA THR A 18 16.32 -9.67 6.73
C THR A 18 16.42 -8.14 6.65
N ALA A 19 15.55 -7.46 5.90
CA ALA A 19 15.48 -6.00 5.82
C ALA A 19 14.87 -5.37 7.09
N ALA A 20 13.81 -5.96 7.64
CA ALA A 20 13.24 -5.51 8.92
C ALA A 20 14.22 -5.76 10.09
N ILE A 21 14.93 -6.90 10.09
CA ILE A 21 16.00 -7.19 11.05
C ILE A 21 17.20 -6.29 10.80
N ALA A 22 17.54 -5.94 9.56
CA ALA A 22 18.62 -5.00 9.25
C ALA A 22 18.27 -3.57 9.67
N LEU A 23 17.03 -3.11 9.46
CA LEU A 23 16.57 -1.80 9.88
C LEU A 23 16.47 -1.73 11.41
N ALA A 24 15.93 -2.78 12.04
CA ALA A 24 15.95 -2.92 13.49
C ALA A 24 17.38 -2.98 14.02
N ALA A 25 18.31 -3.66 13.33
CA ALA A 25 19.73 -3.70 13.70
C ALA A 25 20.42 -2.35 13.47
N VAL A 26 20.05 -1.56 12.48
CA VAL A 26 20.55 -0.18 12.26
C VAL A 26 20.01 0.76 13.33
N VAL A 27 18.74 0.63 13.70
CA VAL A 27 18.15 1.40 14.81
C VAL A 27 18.76 0.99 16.14
N ILE A 28 18.93 -0.31 16.41
CA ILE A 28 19.61 -0.83 17.60
C ILE A 28 21.09 -0.43 17.61
N ALA A 29 21.79 -0.47 16.47
CA ALA A 29 23.18 -0.03 16.36
C ALA A 29 23.33 1.49 16.52
N ALA A 30 22.40 2.29 15.99
CA ALA A 30 22.37 3.74 16.23
C ALA A 30 22.09 4.06 17.70
N LEU A 31 21.24 3.28 18.36
CA LEU A 31 20.98 3.37 19.80
C LEU A 31 22.14 2.82 20.66
N ALA A 32 22.94 1.87 20.15
CA ALA A 32 24.06 1.24 20.85
C ALA A 32 25.43 1.93 20.61
N LEU A 33 25.59 2.66 19.51
CA LEU A 33 26.76 3.49 19.20
C LEU A 33 26.60 4.92 19.70
N GLY A 34 25.37 5.37 19.96
CA GLY A 34 25.07 6.63 20.62
C GLY A 34 25.80 6.84 21.96
N PRO A 35 25.90 5.84 22.87
CA PRO A 35 26.52 6.04 24.18
C PRO A 35 28.06 5.93 24.18
N THR A 36 28.68 5.34 23.15
CA THR A 36 30.13 5.08 23.15
C THR A 36 30.97 6.26 22.67
N MET A 37 30.41 7.20 21.90
CA MET A 37 31.08 8.48 21.60
C MET A 37 30.92 9.54 22.70
N TYR A 38 30.08 9.30 23.72
CA TYR A 38 29.89 10.24 24.85
C TYR A 38 31.00 10.19 25.90
N PHE A 39 31.93 9.23 25.83
CA PHE A 39 32.96 9.04 26.85
C PHE A 39 34.25 9.85 26.65
N ALA A 40 34.41 10.57 25.53
CA ALA A 40 35.66 11.29 25.23
C ALA A 40 35.59 12.82 25.38
N GLY A 41 34.42 13.42 25.66
CA GLY A 41 34.33 14.88 25.71
C GLY A 41 33.09 15.42 26.41
N GLY A 42 33.10 15.42 27.75
CA GLY A 42 32.43 16.40 28.61
C GLY A 42 30.98 16.81 28.29
N PHE A 43 30.16 15.94 27.69
CA PHE A 43 28.77 16.23 27.36
C PHE A 43 27.85 15.73 28.48
N GLY A 44 27.04 16.62 29.05
CA GLY A 44 26.31 16.37 30.29
C GLY A 44 25.13 15.41 30.09
N TRP A 45 24.75 14.68 31.14
CA TRP A 45 23.59 13.77 31.16
C TRP A 45 22.27 14.43 30.72
N LEU A 46 22.17 15.76 30.85
CA LEU A 46 21.04 16.56 30.39
C LEU A 46 20.87 16.57 28.86
N ASP A 47 21.96 16.48 28.10
CA ASP A 47 21.93 16.53 26.63
C ASP A 47 21.47 15.19 26.01
N SER A 48 21.75 14.08 26.70
CA SER A 48 21.31 12.74 26.29
C SER A 48 19.79 12.59 26.38
N LEU A 49 19.18 13.20 27.40
CA LEU A 49 17.71 13.23 27.54
C LEU A 49 17.07 14.07 26.44
N ALA A 50 17.67 15.21 26.10
CA ALA A 50 17.20 16.06 25.00
C ALA A 50 17.23 15.32 23.65
N TYR A 51 18.29 14.54 23.39
CA TYR A 51 18.42 13.76 22.16
C TYR A 51 17.41 12.61 22.06
N GLY A 52 17.17 11.89 23.15
CA GLY A 52 16.15 10.83 23.21
C GLY A 52 14.73 11.38 22.98
N LEU A 53 14.43 12.54 23.56
CA LEU A 53 13.17 13.26 23.35
C LEU A 53 12.99 13.70 21.89
N LEU A 54 14.04 14.20 21.24
CA LEU A 54 14.01 14.62 19.85
C LEU A 54 13.74 13.46 18.88
N ILE A 55 14.40 12.31 19.07
CA ILE A 55 14.18 11.12 18.24
C ILE A 55 12.77 10.57 18.46
N GLY A 56 12.32 10.48 19.72
CA GLY A 56 10.95 10.08 20.04
C GLY A 56 9.91 10.98 19.37
N ALA A 57 10.08 12.30 19.47
CA ALA A 57 9.19 13.27 18.84
C ALA A 57 9.19 13.16 17.30
N ALA A 58 10.34 12.94 16.67
CA ALA A 58 10.43 12.79 15.21
C ALA A 58 9.72 11.53 14.70
N VAL A 59 9.89 10.39 15.40
CA VAL A 59 9.20 9.14 15.06
C VAL A 59 7.69 9.27 15.28
N THR A 60 7.26 9.86 16.39
CA THR A 60 5.84 10.11 16.66
C THR A 60 5.22 11.05 15.62
N ALA A 61 5.91 12.14 15.26
CA ALA A 61 5.45 13.06 14.23
C ALA A 61 5.35 12.38 12.85
N PHE A 62 6.33 11.55 12.49
CA PHE A 62 6.31 10.78 11.24
C PHE A 62 5.13 9.80 11.18
N LEU A 63 4.88 9.05 12.25
CA LEU A 63 3.74 8.12 12.32
C LEU A 63 2.39 8.85 12.29
N ILE A 64 2.30 10.03 12.91
CA ILE A 64 1.11 10.89 12.83
C ILE A 64 0.90 11.39 11.40
N VAL A 65 1.94 11.86 10.71
CA VAL A 65 1.83 12.36 9.33
C VAL A 65 1.42 11.24 8.36
N VAL A 66 2.04 10.06 8.46
CA VAL A 66 1.66 8.88 7.66
C VAL A 66 0.22 8.47 7.95
N GLY A 67 -0.17 8.38 9.23
CA GLY A 67 -1.53 8.03 9.61
C GLY A 67 -2.59 9.12 9.33
N VAL A 68 -2.21 10.38 9.19
CA VAL A 68 -3.10 11.48 8.80
C VAL A 68 -3.29 11.54 7.28
N LEU A 69 -2.22 11.32 6.51
CA LEU A 69 -2.29 11.21 5.05
C LEU A 69 -3.15 10.01 4.61
N ASP A 70 -3.01 8.87 5.29
CA ASP A 70 -3.84 7.67 5.06
C ASP A 70 -5.30 7.87 5.49
N ARG A 71 -5.55 8.54 6.63
CA ARG A 71 -6.91 8.91 7.07
C ARG A 71 -7.55 9.97 6.18
N ALA A 72 -6.78 10.87 5.57
CA ALA A 72 -7.28 11.86 4.62
C ALA A 72 -7.63 11.20 3.29
N ALA A 73 -6.76 10.35 2.75
CA ALA A 73 -7.00 9.59 1.52
C ALA A 73 -8.24 8.68 1.64
N SER A 74 -8.41 8.03 2.80
CA SER A 74 -9.51 7.08 3.02
C SER A 74 -10.83 7.74 3.42
N ARG A 75 -10.81 8.93 4.03
CA ARG A 75 -12.01 9.76 4.20
C ARG A 75 -12.44 10.38 2.88
N LEU A 76 -11.49 10.82 2.05
CA LEU A 76 -11.75 11.27 0.69
C LEU A 76 -12.36 10.14 -0.13
N PHE A 77 -11.78 8.93 -0.12
CA PHE A 77 -12.33 7.79 -0.87
C PHE A 77 -13.74 7.39 -0.40
N ARG A 78 -13.99 7.36 0.92
CA ARG A 78 -15.31 7.04 1.51
C ARG A 78 -16.37 8.11 1.24
N HIS A 79 -16.01 9.39 1.23
CA HIS A 79 -16.95 10.49 0.95
C HIS A 79 -17.18 10.69 -0.55
N VAL A 80 -16.16 10.47 -1.36
CA VAL A 80 -16.21 10.64 -2.82
C VAL A 80 -17.03 9.54 -3.49
N PHE A 81 -16.94 8.29 -3.02
CA PHE A 81 -17.73 7.19 -3.60
C PHE A 81 -19.14 7.05 -3.04
N HIS A 82 -19.43 7.52 -1.82
CA HIS A 82 -20.76 7.35 -1.20
C HIS A 82 -21.63 8.63 -1.12
N ARG A 83 -21.12 9.81 -1.48
CA ARG A 83 -21.86 11.09 -1.36
C ARG A 83 -21.90 11.90 -2.66
N SER A 84 -22.57 11.37 -3.69
CA SER A 84 -23.11 12.23 -4.75
C SER A 84 -24.37 12.94 -4.21
N SER A 85 -24.18 14.08 -3.53
CA SER A 85 -25.15 15.19 -3.37
C SER A 85 -24.62 16.20 -2.34
N GLY A 86 -24.03 17.29 -2.81
CA GLY A 86 -23.80 18.50 -2.00
C GLY A 86 -22.34 18.74 -1.58
N SER A 87 -21.69 19.66 -2.29
CA SER A 87 -20.47 20.38 -1.84
C SER A 87 -19.12 19.62 -1.85
N GLY A 88 -18.90 18.75 -2.84
CA GLY A 88 -17.61 18.09 -3.10
C GLY A 88 -17.16 18.11 -4.57
N ALA A 89 -17.79 18.93 -5.41
CA ALA A 89 -17.61 18.94 -6.87
C ALA A 89 -16.18 19.34 -7.34
N SER A 90 -15.31 19.80 -6.42
CA SER A 90 -13.92 20.21 -6.73
C SER A 90 -12.87 19.10 -6.58
N ALA A 91 -13.24 17.83 -6.42
CA ALA A 91 -12.30 16.69 -6.59
C ALA A 91 -12.43 15.51 -7.60
N MET A 92 -13.59 15.40 -8.26
CA MET A 92 -13.81 14.51 -9.40
C MET A 92 -13.59 15.25 -10.72
N GLN A 93 -13.33 14.47 -11.76
CA GLN A 93 -13.19 14.93 -13.14
C GLN A 93 -13.72 13.87 -14.10
N ALA A 94 -14.06 14.30 -15.32
CA ALA A 94 -14.35 13.36 -16.38
C ALA A 94 -13.07 12.63 -16.80
N PRO A 95 -13.10 11.30 -16.99
CA PRO A 95 -11.95 10.56 -17.50
C PRO A 95 -11.63 11.05 -18.92
N ARG A 96 -10.37 11.41 -19.17
CA ARG A 96 -9.91 11.82 -20.51
C ARG A 96 -9.92 10.66 -21.50
N HIS A 97 -9.54 9.47 -21.02
CA HIS A 97 -9.46 8.25 -21.83
C HIS A 97 -10.18 7.08 -21.13
N PRO A 98 -11.52 7.08 -21.09
CA PRO A 98 -12.29 6.07 -20.35
C PRO A 98 -12.01 4.64 -20.83
N ARG A 99 -11.94 4.43 -22.15
CA ARG A 99 -11.62 3.12 -22.73
C ARG A 99 -10.25 2.60 -22.27
N ARG A 100 -9.24 3.48 -22.21
CA ARG A 100 -7.90 3.12 -21.76
C ARG A 100 -7.88 2.74 -20.29
N LEU A 101 -8.63 3.45 -19.44
CA LEU A 101 -8.75 3.11 -18.02
C LEU A 101 -9.40 1.74 -17.84
N LEU A 102 -10.48 1.43 -18.56
CA LEU A 102 -11.12 0.12 -18.50
C LEU A 102 -10.18 -1.01 -18.94
N GLU A 103 -9.46 -0.82 -20.05
CA GLU A 103 -8.43 -1.77 -20.50
C GLU A 103 -7.36 -2.01 -19.42
N LEU A 104 -6.90 -0.96 -18.73
CA LEU A 104 -5.94 -1.08 -17.63
C LEU A 104 -6.52 -1.85 -16.43
N LEU A 105 -7.81 -1.67 -16.11
CA LEU A 105 -8.47 -2.42 -15.05
C LEU A 105 -8.61 -3.90 -15.42
N ASP A 106 -8.87 -4.22 -16.69
CA ASP A 106 -8.89 -5.59 -17.20
C ASP A 106 -7.50 -6.25 -17.13
N GLU A 107 -6.43 -5.48 -17.41
CA GLU A 107 -5.05 -5.93 -17.26
C GLU A 107 -4.69 -6.27 -15.81
N VAL A 108 -5.21 -5.50 -14.83
CA VAL A 108 -5.05 -5.80 -13.40
C VAL A 108 -5.75 -7.11 -13.03
N GLU A 109 -6.99 -7.30 -13.47
CA GLU A 109 -7.75 -8.54 -13.24
C GLU A 109 -7.04 -9.75 -13.88
N ALA A 110 -6.56 -9.61 -15.12
CA ALA A 110 -5.81 -10.65 -15.80
C ALA A 110 -4.52 -11.01 -15.04
N GLY A 111 -3.79 -10.00 -14.56
CA GLY A 111 -2.59 -10.20 -13.75
C GLY A 111 -2.88 -10.90 -12.41
N LEU A 112 -3.97 -10.55 -11.72
CA LEU A 112 -4.40 -11.23 -10.49
C LEU A 112 -4.71 -12.71 -10.72
N ARG A 113 -5.35 -13.04 -11.85
CA ARG A 113 -5.64 -14.43 -12.23
C ARG A 113 -4.36 -15.19 -12.61
N GLU A 114 -3.48 -14.57 -13.38
CA GLU A 114 -2.20 -15.13 -13.79
C GLU A 114 -1.29 -15.45 -12.58
N ALA A 115 -1.27 -14.55 -11.60
CA ALA A 115 -0.56 -14.72 -10.33
C ALA A 115 -1.26 -15.69 -9.34
N ARG A 116 -2.40 -16.29 -9.73
CA ARG A 116 -3.24 -17.15 -8.88
C ARG A 116 -3.67 -16.48 -7.56
N ARG A 117 -3.79 -15.14 -7.55
CA ARG A 117 -4.23 -14.34 -6.39
C ARG A 117 -5.69 -13.94 -6.48
N TRP A 118 -6.31 -14.15 -7.63
CA TRP A 118 -7.75 -14.02 -7.81
C TRP A 118 -8.49 -15.11 -7.06
N GLN A 119 -9.42 -14.73 -6.19
CA GLN A 119 -10.28 -15.68 -5.47
C GLN A 119 -11.62 -15.80 -6.18
N ALA A 120 -12.02 -17.01 -6.58
CA ALA A 120 -13.30 -17.21 -7.26
C ALA A 120 -14.51 -16.92 -6.34
N ASP A 121 -14.36 -17.20 -5.05
CA ASP A 121 -15.36 -16.98 -4.01
C ASP A 121 -14.71 -16.15 -2.88
N PRO A 122 -14.48 -14.84 -3.11
CA PRO A 122 -13.85 -14.01 -2.10
C PRO A 122 -14.83 -13.76 -0.94
N PRO A 123 -14.35 -13.59 0.30
CA PRO A 123 -15.21 -13.14 1.40
C PRO A 123 -15.89 -11.81 1.05
N ASP A 124 -17.08 -11.57 1.61
CA ASP A 124 -17.85 -10.34 1.34
C ASP A 124 -17.22 -9.10 2.00
N LEU A 125 -16.08 -8.69 1.47
CA LEU A 125 -15.36 -7.49 1.86
C LEU A 125 -16.07 -6.24 1.38
N ARG A 126 -16.93 -6.36 0.35
CA ARG A 126 -17.70 -5.21 -0.17
C ARG A 126 -18.73 -4.77 0.87
N VAL A 127 -19.45 -5.69 1.50
CA VAL A 127 -20.38 -5.37 2.60
C VAL A 127 -19.66 -4.74 3.78
N ARG A 128 -18.47 -5.24 4.16
CA ARG A 128 -17.67 -4.65 5.24
C ARG A 128 -17.11 -3.28 4.87
N TYR A 129 -16.82 -3.05 3.59
CA TYR A 129 -16.37 -1.76 3.08
C TYR A 129 -17.50 -0.73 3.05
N THR A 130 -18.69 -1.11 2.55
CA THR A 130 -19.86 -0.23 2.49
C THR A 130 -20.46 0.05 3.87
N SER A 131 -20.37 -0.90 4.82
CA SER A 131 -20.75 -0.68 6.22
C SER A 131 -19.78 0.26 6.96
N GLY A 132 -18.62 0.54 6.37
CA GLY A 132 -17.57 1.38 6.96
C GLY A 132 -16.69 0.67 8.00
N GLU A 133 -16.81 -0.65 8.12
CA GLU A 133 -15.95 -1.49 8.96
C GLU A 133 -14.55 -1.64 8.35
N LEU A 134 -14.47 -1.77 7.01
CA LEU A 134 -13.25 -1.69 6.24
C LEU A 134 -13.12 -0.31 5.63
N THR A 135 -12.06 0.38 6.01
CA THR A 135 -11.83 1.78 5.67
C THR A 135 -10.56 2.00 4.87
N HIS A 136 -9.61 1.05 4.92
CA HIS A 136 -8.30 1.12 4.26
C HIS A 136 -7.95 -0.20 3.57
N ALA A 137 -7.11 -0.15 2.53
CA ALA A 137 -6.55 -1.35 1.90
C ALA A 137 -5.76 -2.21 2.91
N LEU A 138 -5.08 -1.57 3.87
CA LEU A 138 -4.33 -2.21 4.96
C LEU A 138 -5.21 -2.95 5.99
N GLN A 139 -6.53 -2.70 5.97
CA GLN A 139 -7.49 -3.42 6.83
C GLN A 139 -8.09 -4.63 6.12
N ALA A 140 -7.93 -4.74 4.80
CA ALA A 140 -8.32 -5.94 4.10
C ALA A 140 -7.39 -7.10 4.50
N PRO A 141 -7.86 -8.35 4.45
CA PRO A 141 -7.02 -9.52 4.73
C PRO A 141 -5.81 -9.64 3.80
N GLY A 142 -5.85 -8.99 2.63
CA GLY A 142 -4.74 -8.87 1.69
C GLY A 142 -5.01 -7.77 0.66
N PHE A 143 -3.96 -7.21 0.10
CA PHE A 143 -4.03 -6.14 -0.90
C PHE A 143 -4.75 -6.61 -2.18
N GLU A 144 -4.56 -7.86 -2.57
CA GLU A 144 -5.17 -8.49 -3.74
C GLU A 144 -6.67 -8.64 -3.59
N LEU A 145 -7.12 -9.00 -2.38
CA LEU A 145 -8.52 -9.05 -2.03
C LEU A 145 -9.16 -7.66 -2.05
N TRP A 146 -8.44 -6.64 -1.58
CA TRP A 146 -8.90 -5.25 -1.72
C TRP A 146 -8.99 -4.83 -3.20
N LEU A 147 -7.98 -5.17 -4.01
CA LEU A 147 -7.98 -4.90 -5.44
C LEU A 147 -9.22 -5.52 -6.11
N GLN A 148 -9.47 -6.79 -5.83
CA GLN A 148 -10.56 -7.57 -6.40
C GLN A 148 -11.95 -7.07 -5.95
N CYS A 149 -12.16 -6.92 -4.64
CA CYS A 149 -13.51 -6.73 -4.09
C CYS A 149 -13.92 -5.27 -3.97
N VAL A 150 -12.96 -4.34 -3.92
CA VAL A 150 -13.21 -2.92 -3.64
C VAL A 150 -12.73 -2.05 -4.80
N PHE A 151 -11.45 -2.13 -5.16
CA PHE A 151 -10.88 -1.21 -6.15
C PHE A 151 -11.45 -1.42 -7.55
N LEU A 152 -11.34 -2.63 -8.12
CA LEU A 152 -11.78 -2.93 -9.48
C LEU A 152 -13.26 -2.57 -9.74
N PRO A 153 -14.25 -3.03 -8.93
CA PRO A 153 -15.64 -2.67 -9.18
C PRO A 153 -15.89 -1.16 -9.06
N ASN A 154 -15.35 -0.51 -8.03
CA ASN A 154 -15.58 0.94 -7.85
C ASN A 154 -14.88 1.77 -8.93
N ALA A 155 -13.68 1.36 -9.39
CA ALA A 155 -12.97 2.05 -10.45
C ALA A 155 -13.70 1.92 -11.79
N ARG A 156 -14.27 0.75 -12.11
CA ARG A 156 -15.12 0.56 -13.29
C ARG A 156 -16.35 1.45 -13.23
N ASP A 157 -17.09 1.40 -12.12
CA ASP A 157 -18.28 2.23 -11.89
C ASP A 157 -17.94 3.73 -12.05
N ALA A 158 -16.82 4.19 -11.50
CA ALA A 158 -16.34 5.57 -11.63
C ALA A 158 -16.06 5.99 -13.08
N VAL A 159 -15.44 5.11 -13.87
CA VAL A 159 -15.15 5.38 -15.29
C VAL A 159 -16.45 5.43 -16.09
N GLU A 160 -17.37 4.50 -15.86
CA GLU A 160 -18.68 4.44 -16.53
C GLU A 160 -19.56 5.65 -16.20
N CYS A 161 -19.56 6.08 -14.94
CA CYS A 161 -20.25 7.29 -14.49
C CYS A 161 -19.55 8.59 -14.91
N GLY A 162 -18.39 8.52 -15.59
CA GLY A 162 -17.64 9.70 -16.01
C GLY A 162 -17.13 10.55 -14.83
N SER A 163 -16.88 9.91 -13.68
CA SER A 163 -16.53 10.57 -12.43
C SER A 163 -15.36 9.83 -11.80
N VAL A 164 -14.15 10.20 -12.20
CA VAL A 164 -12.89 9.66 -11.65
C VAL A 164 -12.24 10.69 -10.72
N PRO A 165 -11.41 10.27 -9.75
CA PRO A 165 -10.68 11.21 -8.89
C PRO A 165 -9.70 12.06 -9.71
N ARG A 166 -9.36 13.26 -9.21
CA ARG A 166 -8.30 14.11 -9.80
C ARG A 166 -6.90 13.56 -9.66
N SER A 167 -6.69 12.66 -8.70
CA SER A 167 -5.38 12.05 -8.47
C SER A 167 -5.51 10.60 -8.00
N SER A 168 -4.57 9.76 -8.42
CA SER A 168 -4.43 8.37 -7.98
C SER A 168 -2.95 8.05 -7.68
N ALA A 169 -2.75 7.15 -6.71
CA ALA A 169 -1.44 6.63 -6.31
C ALA A 169 -1.52 5.12 -5.99
N VAL A 170 -2.44 4.41 -6.62
CA VAL A 170 -2.68 2.98 -6.35
C VAL A 170 -1.52 2.12 -6.85
N GLY A 171 -0.84 2.52 -7.92
CA GLY A 171 0.37 1.88 -8.41
C GLY A 171 1.54 1.98 -7.44
N VAL A 172 1.70 3.13 -6.77
CA VAL A 172 2.71 3.30 -5.70
C VAL A 172 2.41 2.39 -4.51
N MET A 173 1.14 2.27 -4.14
CA MET A 173 0.71 1.34 -3.09
C MET A 173 1.00 -0.10 -3.51
N ALA A 174 0.64 -0.50 -4.72
CA ALA A 174 0.89 -1.85 -5.23
C ALA A 174 2.37 -2.22 -5.26
N MET A 175 3.25 -1.29 -5.65
CA MET A 175 4.70 -1.51 -5.65
C MET A 175 5.23 -1.87 -4.25
N ARG A 176 4.68 -1.27 -3.20
CA ARG A 176 5.07 -1.57 -1.83
C ARG A 176 4.55 -2.94 -1.38
N GLU A 177 3.30 -3.25 -1.69
CA GLU A 177 2.67 -4.51 -1.30
C GLU A 177 3.31 -5.72 -2.00
N PHE A 178 3.65 -5.57 -3.29
CA PHE A 178 4.28 -6.61 -4.10
C PHE A 178 5.82 -6.54 -4.13
N ASP A 179 6.44 -5.80 -3.20
CA ASP A 179 7.89 -5.65 -3.16
C ASP A 179 8.59 -7.02 -3.12
N GLY A 180 9.62 -7.21 -3.97
CA GLY A 180 10.35 -8.47 -4.14
C GLY A 180 9.57 -9.61 -4.82
N GLN A 181 8.45 -9.32 -5.49
CA GLN A 181 7.64 -10.29 -6.25
C GLN A 181 7.44 -9.86 -7.71
N ASP A 182 8.19 -8.86 -8.17
CA ASP A 182 8.13 -8.29 -9.52
C ASP A 182 8.64 -9.24 -10.62
N ASP A 183 9.40 -10.28 -10.25
CA ASP A 183 9.79 -11.36 -11.16
C ASP A 183 8.61 -12.29 -11.52
N GLU A 184 7.51 -12.28 -10.75
CA GLU A 184 6.32 -13.07 -11.05
C GLU A 184 5.55 -12.40 -12.22
N PRO A 185 5.33 -13.09 -13.37
CA PRO A 185 4.75 -12.46 -14.56
C PRO A 185 3.40 -11.76 -14.33
N GLY A 186 2.52 -12.38 -13.54
CA GLY A 186 1.23 -11.81 -13.18
C GLY A 186 1.35 -10.57 -12.29
N VAL A 187 2.27 -10.56 -11.33
CA VAL A 187 2.54 -9.40 -10.46
C VAL A 187 3.15 -8.25 -11.26
N ALA A 188 4.13 -8.55 -12.11
CA ALA A 188 4.74 -7.56 -13.01
C ALA A 188 3.67 -6.88 -13.90
N ARG A 189 2.67 -7.65 -14.35
CA ARG A 189 1.53 -7.14 -15.12
C ARG A 189 0.65 -6.21 -14.29
N ILE A 190 0.29 -6.60 -13.06
CA ILE A 190 -0.49 -5.77 -12.13
C ILE A 190 0.22 -4.43 -11.89
N LEU A 191 1.51 -4.46 -11.55
CA LEU A 191 2.30 -3.26 -11.25
C LEU A 191 2.35 -2.29 -12.43
N ARG A 192 2.61 -2.80 -13.63
CA ARG A 192 2.60 -1.96 -14.86
C ARG A 192 1.23 -1.35 -15.11
N ALA A 193 0.15 -2.14 -14.97
CA ALA A 193 -1.20 -1.68 -15.23
C ALA A 193 -1.65 -0.60 -14.22
N LEU A 194 -1.41 -0.80 -12.92
CA LEU A 194 -1.76 0.18 -11.88
C LEU A 194 -0.91 1.46 -11.97
N SER A 195 0.38 1.36 -12.30
CA SER A 195 1.21 2.54 -12.53
C SER A 195 0.73 3.35 -13.76
N ALA A 196 0.37 2.67 -14.86
CA ALA A 196 -0.21 3.33 -16.02
C ALA A 196 -1.59 3.94 -15.73
N PHE A 197 -2.39 3.31 -14.87
CA PHE A 197 -3.68 3.84 -14.41
C PHE A 197 -3.48 5.16 -13.66
N ASP A 198 -2.51 5.23 -12.72
CA ASP A 198 -2.18 6.46 -12.01
C ASP A 198 -1.77 7.58 -12.99
N VAL A 199 -0.98 7.27 -14.01
CA VAL A 199 -0.57 8.24 -15.04
C VAL A 199 -1.77 8.76 -15.82
N GLU A 200 -2.72 7.90 -16.22
CA GLU A 200 -3.91 8.35 -16.94
C GLU A 200 -4.84 9.22 -16.09
N ILE A 201 -4.91 8.97 -14.78
CA ILE A 201 -5.70 9.80 -13.85
C ILE A 201 -5.03 11.15 -13.56
N ASN A 202 -3.70 11.17 -13.38
CA ASN A 202 -2.95 12.35 -12.91
C ASN A 202 -2.57 13.35 -14.01
N ARG A 203 -2.82 13.03 -15.28
CA ARG A 203 -2.60 13.95 -16.41
C ARG A 203 -3.59 15.10 -16.41
#